data_AF-A0A8J6NZF8-F1
#
_entry.id   AF-A0A8J6NZF8-F1
#
_cell.length_a   1.000
_cell.length_b   1.000
_cell.length_c   1.000
_cell.angle_alpha   90.00
_cell.angle_beta   90.00
_cell.angle_gamma   90.00
#
_symmetry.space_group_name_H-M   'P 1'
#
loop_
_entity.id
_entity.type
_entity.pdbx_description
1 polymer ?
#
loop_
_entity_poly.entity_id
_entity_poly.type
_entity_poly.pdbx_seq_one_letter_code
_entity_poly.pdbx_strand_id
1 'polypeptide(L)'
;MITARGNHRFCGRVFGREELTLIQEVVETCAGISRTELSYTVCELLEWRRANGKLKGTECLSFLERLEGQGFLKLPESQQTGPKKGTRRHIVPATDDPLWANLTGSVGAFVPLDVELVKNRKQRQIFKDLVSWHHYLGYAMPFGARLQYLVYVSQPRRQVVGCVQFSSPAWRMKVRDQWIGWDDATRGRGLQQIVNNSRLLVLPRIRNLASSLLSCVLGRLREDWQGHYGVDPWLVETLVNRERFHGGCYRAANFIVVGETSGRGRMDRFHQRHGAEVKTVMVYPLVKHAARRLRNAHGG
;
A
#
# COMPACT_ATOMS: atom_id res chain seq x y z
N MET A 1 37.69 -0.73 -2.04
CA MET A 1 36.84 -1.04 -3.21
C MET A 1 36.24 -2.43 -3.06
N ILE A 2 34.96 -2.52 -2.69
CA ILE A 2 34.23 -3.79 -2.68
C ILE A 2 33.58 -3.93 -4.06
N THR A 3 34.15 -4.74 -4.92
CA THR A 3 33.64 -4.98 -6.27
C THR A 3 32.24 -5.59 -6.21
N ALA A 4 31.25 -4.88 -6.75
CA ALA A 4 29.88 -5.36 -6.95
C ALA A 4 29.87 -6.70 -7.67
N ARG A 5 29.59 -7.79 -6.94
CA ARG A 5 29.29 -9.10 -7.53
C ARG A 5 27.87 -9.06 -8.08
N GLY A 6 27.73 -8.57 -9.31
CA GLY A 6 26.54 -8.71 -10.16
C GLY A 6 25.49 -7.60 -10.04
N ASN A 7 24.49 -7.66 -10.91
CA ASN A 7 23.39 -6.69 -10.96
C ASN A 7 22.51 -6.76 -9.69
N HIS A 8 22.10 -5.62 -9.16
CA HIS A 8 21.22 -5.54 -7.99
C HIS A 8 19.77 -5.31 -8.41
N ARG A 9 18.81 -6.04 -7.84
CA ARG A 9 17.37 -5.80 -8.11
C ARG A 9 16.66 -5.18 -6.90
N PHE A 10 15.98 -4.06 -7.13
CA PHE A 10 15.17 -3.38 -6.11
C PHE A 10 13.92 -2.72 -6.72
N CYS A 11 12.75 -2.94 -6.10
CA CYS A 11 11.46 -2.42 -6.57
C CYS A 11 11.18 -2.64 -8.08
N GLY A 12 11.62 -3.77 -8.62
CA GLY A 12 11.44 -4.13 -10.04
C GLY A 12 12.45 -3.54 -11.01
N ARG A 13 13.31 -2.59 -10.60
CA ARG A 13 14.45 -2.11 -11.42
C ARG A 13 15.69 -2.97 -11.17
N VAL A 14 16.41 -3.26 -12.24
CA VAL A 14 17.75 -3.85 -12.19
C VAL A 14 18.74 -2.70 -12.24
N PHE A 15 19.67 -2.70 -11.29
CA PHE A 15 20.77 -1.76 -11.17
C PHE A 15 22.03 -2.43 -11.68
N GLY A 16 22.55 -1.93 -12.80
CA GLY A 16 23.77 -2.40 -13.43
C GLY A 16 25.02 -1.94 -12.67
N ARG A 17 26.19 -2.42 -13.10
CA ARG A 17 27.47 -2.05 -12.49
C ARG A 17 27.74 -0.54 -12.57
N GLU A 18 27.47 0.08 -13.72
CA GLU A 18 27.65 1.52 -13.93
C GLU A 18 26.79 2.35 -12.99
N GLU A 19 25.50 2.01 -12.85
CA GLU A 19 24.58 2.69 -11.94
C GLU A 19 25.00 2.51 -10.48
N LEU A 20 25.51 1.33 -10.11
CA LEU A 20 26.04 1.08 -8.76
C LEU A 20 27.31 1.88 -8.47
N THR A 21 28.21 1.99 -9.46
CA THR A 21 29.42 2.82 -9.36
C THR A 21 29.04 4.29 -9.22
N LEU A 22 28.09 4.79 -10.03
CA LEU A 22 27.58 6.15 -9.91
C LEU A 22 26.94 6.40 -8.54
N ILE A 23 26.14 5.46 -8.02
CA ILE A 23 25.59 5.56 -6.65
C ILE A 23 26.72 5.72 -5.62
N GLN A 24 27.78 4.91 -5.73
CA GLN A 24 28.89 4.96 -4.79
C GLN A 24 29.62 6.30 -4.87
N GLU A 25 29.91 6.79 -6.07
CA GLU A 25 30.56 8.08 -6.31
C GLU A 25 29.75 9.25 -5.73
N VAL A 26 28.42 9.24 -5.93
CA VAL A 26 27.53 10.26 -5.39
C VAL A 26 27.52 10.23 -3.86
N VAL A 27 27.49 9.04 -3.25
CA VAL A 27 27.52 8.89 -1.79
C VAL A 27 28.85 9.37 -1.20
N GLU A 28 29.97 9.10 -1.88
CA GLU A 28 31.31 9.53 -1.45
C GLU A 28 31.51 11.05 -1.63
N THR A 29 31.02 11.62 -2.74
CA THR A 29 31.17 13.04 -3.06
C THR A 29 30.23 13.91 -2.23
N CYS A 30 29.03 13.42 -1.91
CA CYS A 30 28.01 14.17 -1.18
C CYS A 30 27.91 13.77 0.30
N ALA A 31 29.04 13.52 0.98
CA ALA A 31 29.04 13.07 2.38
C ALA A 31 28.42 14.08 3.37
N GLY A 32 28.27 15.35 2.99
CA GLY A 32 27.77 16.44 3.83
C GLY A 32 26.25 16.67 3.82
N ILE A 33 25.50 16.01 2.94
CA ILE A 33 24.04 16.22 2.83
C ILE A 33 23.24 15.14 3.57
N SER A 34 21.97 15.43 3.87
CA SER A 34 21.11 14.46 4.55
C SER A 34 20.90 13.20 3.71
N ARG A 35 20.73 12.02 4.34
CA ARG A 35 20.40 10.77 3.62
C ARG A 35 19.15 10.92 2.72
N THR A 36 18.21 11.78 3.11
CA THR A 36 17.00 12.06 2.29
C THR A 36 17.38 12.81 1.03
N GLU A 37 18.14 13.88 1.15
CA GLU A 37 18.60 14.68 0.01
C GLU A 37 19.47 13.84 -0.94
N LEU A 38 20.39 13.05 -0.39
CA LEU A 38 21.20 12.08 -1.13
C LEU A 38 20.35 11.11 -1.96
N SER A 39 19.23 10.62 -1.39
CA SER A 39 18.32 9.73 -2.11
C SER A 39 17.60 10.41 -3.29
N TYR A 40 17.34 11.72 -3.19
CA TYR A 40 16.76 12.50 -4.28
C TYR A 40 17.80 12.79 -5.36
N THR A 41 19.03 13.18 -4.99
CA THR A 41 20.15 13.36 -5.93
C THR A 41 20.43 12.09 -6.74
N VAL A 42 20.50 10.93 -6.08
CA VAL A 42 20.67 9.64 -6.76
C VAL A 42 19.48 9.35 -7.69
N CYS A 43 18.25 9.65 -7.27
CA CYS A 43 17.09 9.50 -8.13
C CYS A 43 17.12 10.42 -9.36
N GLU A 44 17.66 11.64 -9.26
CA GLU A 44 17.79 12.55 -10.39
C GLU A 44 18.81 12.03 -11.40
N LEU A 45 20.00 11.67 -10.92
CA LEU A 45 21.11 11.20 -11.76
C LEU A 45 20.80 9.87 -12.46
N LEU A 46 20.06 8.98 -11.80
CA LEU A 46 19.64 7.70 -12.36
C LEU A 46 18.30 7.77 -13.10
N GLU A 47 17.73 8.97 -13.28
CA GLU A 47 16.36 9.19 -13.78
C GLU A 47 15.33 8.26 -13.13
N TRP A 48 15.51 7.97 -11.83
CA TRP A 48 14.67 7.02 -11.11
C TRP A 48 13.33 7.65 -10.71
N ARG A 49 12.45 7.74 -11.69
CA ARG A 49 11.17 8.43 -11.58
C ARG A 49 10.00 7.45 -11.50
N ARG A 50 8.89 7.94 -10.96
CA ARG A 50 7.55 7.34 -11.06
C ARG A 50 6.94 7.72 -12.41
N ALA A 51 5.84 7.06 -12.79
CA ALA A 51 5.12 7.38 -14.02
C ALA A 51 4.60 8.83 -14.05
N ASN A 52 4.33 9.44 -12.90
CA ASN A 52 4.00 10.85 -12.76
C ASN A 52 5.20 11.82 -12.76
N GLY A 53 6.41 11.36 -13.13
CA GLY A 53 7.63 12.17 -13.19
C GLY A 53 8.31 12.46 -11.84
N LYS A 54 7.63 12.22 -10.70
CA LYS A 54 8.20 12.44 -9.36
C LYS A 54 9.29 11.42 -9.06
N LEU A 55 10.33 11.87 -8.35
CA LEU A 55 11.46 11.04 -7.94
C LEU A 55 11.05 9.94 -6.93
N LYS A 56 11.72 8.79 -6.99
CA LYS A 56 11.52 7.66 -6.07
C LYS A 56 12.40 7.76 -4.82
N GLY A 57 12.52 8.95 -4.24
CA GLY A 57 13.47 9.23 -3.14
C GLY A 57 13.33 8.26 -1.96
N THR A 58 12.11 7.95 -1.50
CA THR A 58 11.91 7.00 -0.40
C THR A 58 12.36 5.58 -0.74
N GLU A 59 12.00 5.08 -1.93
CA GLU A 59 12.46 3.77 -2.40
C GLU A 59 13.98 3.75 -2.58
N CYS A 60 14.56 4.85 -3.06
CA CYS A 60 15.98 5.01 -3.22
C CYS A 60 16.72 5.01 -1.90
N LEU A 61 16.23 5.74 -0.89
CA LEU A 61 16.81 5.72 0.45
C LEU A 61 16.86 4.31 1.01
N SER A 62 15.77 3.53 0.90
CA SER A 62 15.77 2.13 1.33
C SER A 62 16.69 1.23 0.50
N PHE A 63 16.91 1.55 -0.78
CA PHE A 63 17.90 0.84 -1.60
C PHE A 63 19.33 1.15 -1.13
N LEU A 64 19.63 2.42 -0.87
CA LEU A 64 20.91 2.86 -0.33
C LEU A 64 21.19 2.23 1.04
N GLU A 65 20.20 2.22 1.95
CA GLU A 65 20.31 1.55 3.26
C GLU A 65 20.56 0.03 3.13
N ARG A 66 19.96 -0.60 2.10
CA ARG A 66 20.23 -2.01 1.79
C ARG A 66 21.66 -2.21 1.28
N LEU A 67 22.17 -1.32 0.44
CA LEU A 67 23.55 -1.37 -0.05
C LEU A 67 24.55 -1.16 1.09
N GLU A 68 24.28 -0.22 2.01
CA GLU A 68 25.04 -0.02 3.25
C GLU A 68 25.06 -1.29 4.11
N GLY A 69 23.89 -1.89 4.37
CA GLY A 69 23.78 -3.14 5.14
C GLY A 69 24.44 -4.35 4.47
N GLN A 70 24.78 -4.26 3.18
CA GLN A 70 25.54 -5.26 2.43
C GLN A 70 27.03 -4.91 2.34
N GLY A 71 27.45 -3.77 2.90
CA GLY A 71 28.83 -3.29 2.87
C GLY A 71 29.26 -2.68 1.52
N PHE A 72 28.33 -2.39 0.60
CA PHE A 72 28.69 -1.82 -0.71
C PHE A 72 29.07 -0.35 -0.67
N LEU A 73 28.54 0.38 0.28
CA LEU A 73 28.76 1.81 0.47
C LEU A 73 28.62 2.14 1.95
N LYS A 74 29.04 3.34 2.35
CA LYS A 74 28.83 3.86 3.70
C LYS A 74 28.05 5.16 3.57
N LEU A 75 26.83 5.21 4.14
CA LEU A 75 26.02 6.43 4.08
C LEU A 75 26.49 7.43 5.13
N PRO A 76 26.22 8.74 4.92
CA PRO A 76 26.44 9.75 5.95
C PRO A 76 25.79 9.35 7.27
N GLU A 77 26.37 9.77 8.39
CA GLU A 77 25.78 9.48 9.71
C GLU A 77 24.33 9.97 9.75
N SER A 78 23.45 9.09 10.20
CA SER A 78 22.04 9.43 10.30
C SER A 78 21.89 10.52 11.35
N GLN A 79 21.39 11.70 10.95
CA GLN A 79 20.99 12.79 11.86
C GLN A 79 19.75 12.42 12.72
N GLN A 80 19.56 11.14 13.06
CA GLN A 80 18.42 10.70 13.84
C GLN A 80 18.53 11.22 15.27
N THR A 81 17.65 12.16 15.61
CA THR A 81 17.22 12.44 16.97
C THR A 81 16.44 11.24 17.51
N GLY A 82 17.16 10.23 18.00
CA GLY A 82 16.62 9.10 18.74
C GLY A 82 15.68 8.17 17.95
N PRO A 83 15.26 7.05 18.56
CA PRO A 83 14.33 6.14 17.92
C PRO A 83 13.00 6.85 17.71
N LYS A 84 12.53 6.92 16.45
CA LYS A 84 11.12 7.16 16.16
C LYS A 84 10.35 5.98 16.75
N LYS A 85 9.94 6.08 18.02
CA LYS A 85 9.02 5.14 18.67
C LYS A 85 7.90 4.90 17.67
N GLY A 86 7.84 3.69 17.12
CA GLY A 86 6.73 3.26 16.30
C GLY A 86 5.49 3.61 17.10
N THR A 87 4.61 4.47 16.56
CA THR A 87 3.44 4.92 17.30
C THR A 87 2.43 3.77 17.35
N ARG A 88 2.76 2.68 18.04
CA ARG A 88 1.81 1.92 18.84
C ARG A 88 1.62 2.71 20.13
N ARG A 89 1.06 3.93 20.01
CA ARG A 89 0.40 4.49 21.17
C ARG A 89 -0.87 3.68 21.30
N HIS A 90 -0.94 2.76 22.26
CA HIS A 90 -2.22 2.43 22.87
C HIS A 90 -2.69 3.73 23.51
N ILE A 91 -3.40 4.53 22.73
CA ILE A 91 -4.07 5.69 23.28
C ILE A 91 -5.33 5.12 23.93
N VAL A 92 -5.55 5.47 25.19
CA VAL A 92 -6.73 5.09 25.99
C VAL A 92 -7.94 5.82 25.43
N PRO A 93 -9.10 5.17 25.18
CA PRO A 93 -10.26 5.81 24.54
C PRO A 93 -10.58 7.13 25.23
N ALA A 94 -10.79 8.18 24.43
CA ALA A 94 -11.47 9.37 24.95
C ALA A 94 -12.77 8.88 25.59
N THR A 95 -13.02 9.31 26.82
CA THR A 95 -14.06 8.82 27.74
C THR A 95 -15.50 9.09 27.30
N ASP A 96 -15.71 9.59 26.07
CA ASP A 96 -17.02 9.86 25.50
C ASP A 96 -17.36 8.80 24.45
N ASP A 97 -18.60 8.30 24.49
CA ASP A 97 -19.11 7.42 23.44
C ASP A 97 -19.04 8.15 22.09
N PRO A 98 -18.42 7.54 21.07
CA PRO A 98 -18.27 8.22 19.80
C PRO A 98 -19.62 8.44 19.14
N LEU A 99 -19.82 9.60 18.51
CA LEU A 99 -21.11 9.99 17.90
C LEU A 99 -21.65 8.98 16.86
N TRP A 100 -20.76 8.18 16.25
CA TRP A 100 -21.15 7.12 15.31
C TRP A 100 -21.72 5.88 16.01
N ALA A 101 -21.56 5.71 17.33
CA ALA A 101 -22.06 4.55 18.08
C ALA A 101 -23.60 4.43 18.01
N ASN A 102 -24.28 5.57 17.97
CA ASN A 102 -25.74 5.64 17.89
C ASN A 102 -26.29 5.42 16.46
N LEU A 103 -25.42 5.35 15.45
CA LEU A 103 -25.84 5.11 14.07
C LEU A 103 -26.11 3.62 13.85
N THR A 104 -27.37 3.26 13.66
CA THR A 104 -27.82 1.89 13.39
C THR A 104 -28.87 1.86 12.28
N GLY A 105 -29.18 0.68 11.75
CA GLY A 105 -30.19 0.50 10.71
C GLY A 105 -29.61 0.01 9.39
N SER A 106 -30.14 0.50 8.26
CA SER A 106 -29.71 0.13 6.91
C SER A 106 -29.03 1.32 6.23
N VAL A 107 -28.00 1.06 5.42
CA VAL A 107 -27.26 2.10 4.68
C VAL A 107 -28.17 3.01 3.84
N GLY A 108 -29.33 2.51 3.39
CA GLY A 108 -30.31 3.31 2.63
C GLY A 108 -30.81 4.57 3.35
N ALA A 109 -30.77 4.61 4.69
CA ALA A 109 -31.12 5.81 5.46
C ALA A 109 -29.98 6.84 5.53
N PHE A 110 -28.79 6.49 5.06
CA PHE A 110 -27.56 7.27 5.21
C PHE A 110 -26.89 7.61 3.88
N VAL A 111 -27.45 7.14 2.75
CA VAL A 111 -26.98 7.51 1.41
C VAL A 111 -27.45 8.92 1.01
N PRO A 112 -26.69 9.63 0.16
CA PRO A 112 -25.40 9.24 -0.41
C PRO A 112 -24.27 9.27 0.63
N LEU A 113 -23.34 8.32 0.52
CA LEU A 113 -22.10 8.35 1.28
C LEU A 113 -21.12 9.34 0.64
N ASP A 114 -20.56 10.24 1.42
CA ASP A 114 -19.55 11.19 0.98
C ASP A 114 -18.14 10.59 1.16
N VAL A 115 -17.40 10.48 0.06
CA VAL A 115 -16.07 9.87 0.02
C VAL A 115 -15.03 10.93 -0.29
N GLU A 116 -14.14 11.19 0.67
CA GLU A 116 -13.06 12.14 0.52
C GLU A 116 -11.69 11.46 0.45
N LEU A 117 -10.90 11.82 -0.56
CA LEU A 117 -9.47 11.51 -0.59
C LEU A 117 -8.73 12.32 0.48
N VAL A 118 -7.92 11.67 1.29
CA VAL A 118 -7.08 12.30 2.32
C VAL A 118 -5.95 13.08 1.66
N LYS A 119 -6.03 14.42 1.71
CA LYS A 119 -5.07 15.34 1.06
C LYS A 119 -4.27 16.17 2.05
N ASN A 120 -4.89 16.59 3.16
CA ASN A 120 -4.28 17.53 4.11
C ASN A 120 -3.85 16.88 5.44
N ARG A 121 -3.12 17.63 6.27
CA ARG A 121 -2.58 17.15 7.55
C ARG A 121 -3.68 16.74 8.54
N LYS A 122 -4.79 17.49 8.57
CA LYS A 122 -5.95 17.21 9.46
C LYS A 122 -6.62 15.88 9.09
N GLN A 123 -6.92 15.66 7.82
CA GLN A 123 -7.47 14.39 7.34
C GLN A 123 -6.53 13.21 7.59
N ARG A 124 -5.21 13.38 7.39
CA ARG A 124 -4.21 12.35 7.71
C ARG A 124 -4.20 12.00 9.19
N GLN A 125 -4.34 13.00 10.06
CA GLN A 125 -4.40 12.78 11.50
C GLN A 125 -5.67 12.00 11.88
N ILE A 126 -6.84 12.41 11.38
CA ILE A 126 -8.11 11.69 11.57
C ILE A 126 -7.98 10.23 11.10
N PHE A 127 -7.46 10.00 9.90
CA PHE A 127 -7.25 8.65 9.38
C PHE A 127 -6.33 7.82 10.27
N LYS A 128 -5.20 8.41 10.68
CA LYS A 128 -4.22 7.75 11.57
C LYS A 128 -4.86 7.37 12.88
N ASP A 129 -5.66 8.26 13.47
CA ASP A 129 -6.36 8.00 14.72
C ASP A 129 -7.39 6.87 14.50
N LEU A 130 -8.34 7.00 13.60
CA LEU A 130 -9.34 5.95 13.35
C LEU A 130 -8.72 4.54 13.19
N VAL A 131 -7.66 4.43 12.39
CA VAL A 131 -6.97 3.14 12.17
C VAL A 131 -6.16 2.68 13.39
N SER A 132 -5.50 3.58 14.12
CA SER A 132 -4.72 3.20 15.32
C SER A 132 -5.62 2.67 16.43
N TRP A 133 -6.82 3.24 16.53
CA TRP A 133 -7.74 3.02 17.64
C TRP A 133 -8.71 1.87 17.38
N HIS A 134 -9.22 1.72 16.15
CA HIS A 134 -10.32 0.79 15.87
C HIS A 134 -9.97 -0.34 14.90
N HIS A 135 -8.86 -0.25 14.16
CA HIS A 135 -8.48 -1.32 13.23
C HIS A 135 -7.58 -2.34 13.93
N TYR A 136 -7.91 -3.63 13.86
CA TYR A 136 -7.20 -4.72 14.57
C TYR A 136 -5.69 -4.85 14.24
N LEU A 137 -5.26 -4.39 13.06
CA LEU A 137 -3.83 -4.32 12.67
C LEU A 137 -3.11 -3.03 13.11
N GLY A 138 -3.85 -2.07 13.68
CA GLY A 138 -3.38 -0.72 13.96
C GLY A 138 -2.89 0.05 12.72
N TYR A 139 -2.40 1.27 12.97
CA TYR A 139 -1.75 2.07 11.96
C TYR A 139 -0.28 1.70 11.85
N ALA A 140 0.11 1.25 10.65
CA ALA A 140 1.50 1.14 10.24
C ALA A 140 1.64 1.98 8.96
N MET A 141 2.72 2.77 8.86
CA MET A 141 3.00 3.50 7.62
C MET A 141 3.26 2.48 6.50
N PRO A 142 2.40 2.39 5.47
CA PRO A 142 2.65 1.48 4.36
C PRO A 142 3.82 2.01 3.54
N PHE A 143 4.70 1.09 3.13
CA PHE A 143 5.79 1.35 2.21
C PHE A 143 5.27 1.38 0.76
N GLY A 144 5.66 2.39 -0.02
CA GLY A 144 5.28 2.57 -1.43
C GLY A 144 4.03 3.44 -1.65
N ALA A 145 3.43 3.30 -2.83
CA ALA A 145 2.23 4.04 -3.23
C ALA A 145 1.04 3.71 -2.32
N ARG A 146 0.27 4.74 -1.94
CA ARG A 146 -0.91 4.64 -1.08
C ARG A 146 -1.94 5.75 -1.33
N LEU A 147 -3.21 5.39 -1.32
CA LEU A 147 -4.30 6.36 -1.18
C LEU A 147 -5.13 6.02 0.06
N GLN A 148 -5.62 7.05 0.73
CA GLN A 148 -6.42 6.95 1.94
C GLN A 148 -7.70 7.73 1.73
N TYR A 149 -8.83 7.14 2.14
CA TYR A 149 -10.15 7.74 2.02
C TYR A 149 -10.81 7.80 3.39
N LEU A 150 -11.46 8.92 3.67
CA LEU A 150 -12.42 9.06 4.76
C LEU A 150 -13.83 9.00 4.16
N VAL A 151 -14.73 8.29 4.82
CA VAL A 151 -16.11 8.15 4.35
C VAL A 151 -17.06 8.66 5.40
N TYR A 152 -17.97 9.53 4.96
CA TYR A 152 -18.91 10.26 5.78
C TYR A 152 -20.35 9.88 5.42
N VAL A 153 -21.22 9.90 6.42
CA VAL A 153 -22.67 10.06 6.21
C VAL A 153 -23.01 11.53 6.40
N SER A 154 -24.02 12.03 5.70
CA SER A 154 -24.50 13.42 5.85
C SER A 154 -25.68 13.54 6.82
N GLN A 155 -26.42 12.45 7.02
CA GLN A 155 -27.58 12.40 7.91
C GLN A 155 -27.33 11.43 9.08
N PRO A 156 -27.87 11.70 10.28
CA PRO A 156 -28.55 12.94 10.69
C PRO A 156 -27.60 14.15 10.78
N ARG A 157 -26.29 13.92 10.84
CA ARG A 157 -25.25 14.95 10.82
C ARG A 157 -24.02 14.41 10.10
N ARG A 158 -23.28 15.31 9.45
CA ARG A 158 -22.00 14.96 8.82
C ARG A 158 -21.01 14.38 9.83
N GLN A 159 -20.64 13.13 9.65
CA GLN A 159 -19.63 12.46 10.48
C GLN A 159 -18.97 11.31 9.77
N VAL A 160 -17.73 11.02 10.16
CA VAL A 160 -16.95 9.91 9.61
C VAL A 160 -17.49 8.59 10.14
N VAL A 161 -17.78 7.66 9.23
CA VAL A 161 -18.31 6.32 9.54
C VAL A 161 -17.36 5.20 9.13
N GLY A 162 -16.28 5.53 8.44
CA GLY A 162 -15.27 4.55 8.05
C GLY A 162 -14.12 5.17 7.29
N CYS A 163 -13.12 4.34 7.00
CA CYS A 163 -12.00 4.74 6.18
C CYS A 163 -11.43 3.54 5.40
N VAL A 164 -10.78 3.84 4.27
CA VAL A 164 -10.19 2.83 3.38
C VAL A 164 -8.78 3.22 3.02
N GLN A 165 -7.86 2.25 3.00
CA GLN A 165 -6.52 2.43 2.47
C GLN A 165 -6.27 1.48 1.30
N PHE A 166 -5.76 2.04 0.21
CA PHE A 166 -5.14 1.30 -0.86
C PHE A 166 -3.63 1.49 -0.79
N SER A 167 -2.87 0.44 -1.06
CA SER A 167 -1.42 0.47 -1.10
C SER A 167 -0.90 -0.31 -2.30
N SER A 168 0.41 -0.25 -2.52
CA SER A 168 1.09 -1.17 -3.44
C SER A 168 0.81 -2.63 -3.08
N PRO A 169 0.73 -3.52 -4.08
CA PRO A 169 0.42 -4.94 -3.89
C PRO A 169 1.64 -5.70 -3.37
N ALA A 170 1.40 -6.92 -2.91
CA ALA A 170 2.51 -7.82 -2.59
C ALA A 170 3.26 -8.20 -3.88
N TRP A 171 4.60 -8.22 -3.83
CA TRP A 171 5.43 -8.54 -5.00
C TRP A 171 5.09 -9.91 -5.60
N ARG A 172 4.95 -10.93 -4.74
CA ARG A 172 4.51 -12.27 -5.13
C ARG A 172 3.29 -12.67 -4.34
N MET A 173 2.32 -13.24 -5.04
CA MET A 173 1.11 -13.79 -4.44
C MET A 173 0.67 -14.97 -5.30
N LYS A 174 1.06 -16.19 -4.90
CA LYS A 174 0.93 -17.40 -5.74
C LYS A 174 -0.47 -17.55 -6.34
N VAL A 175 -1.51 -17.48 -5.52
CA VAL A 175 -2.91 -17.68 -5.96
C VAL A 175 -3.40 -16.60 -6.90
N ARG A 176 -3.00 -15.33 -6.68
CA ARG A 176 -3.28 -14.23 -7.62
C ARG A 176 -2.53 -14.44 -8.93
N ASP A 177 -1.25 -14.78 -8.85
CA ASP A 177 -0.40 -14.94 -10.03
C ASP A 177 -0.89 -16.09 -10.92
N GLN A 178 -1.35 -17.19 -10.31
CA GLN A 178 -2.01 -18.30 -10.99
C GLN A 178 -3.36 -17.91 -11.59
N TRP A 179 -4.18 -17.15 -10.87
CA TRP A 179 -5.47 -16.66 -11.38
C TRP A 179 -5.30 -15.71 -12.58
N ILE A 180 -4.30 -14.83 -12.55
CA ILE A 180 -3.96 -14.00 -13.70
C ILE A 180 -3.42 -14.89 -14.84
N GLY A 181 -2.58 -15.87 -14.51
CA GLY A 181 -1.93 -16.76 -15.46
C GLY A 181 -0.72 -16.11 -16.13
N TRP A 182 0.07 -15.37 -15.35
CA TRP A 182 1.27 -14.69 -15.83
C TRP A 182 2.56 -15.30 -15.26
N ASP A 183 3.67 -15.12 -15.97
CA ASP A 183 4.99 -15.52 -15.51
C ASP A 183 5.69 -14.42 -14.69
N ASP A 184 6.90 -14.70 -14.24
CA ASP A 184 7.70 -13.79 -13.41
C ASP A 184 8.08 -12.49 -14.12
N ALA A 185 8.35 -12.56 -15.43
CA ALA A 185 8.74 -11.42 -16.25
C ALA A 185 7.54 -10.49 -16.48
N THR A 186 6.40 -11.07 -16.87
CA THR A 186 5.13 -10.38 -17.09
C THR A 186 4.61 -9.76 -15.79
N ARG A 187 4.70 -10.45 -14.66
CA ARG A 187 4.39 -9.87 -13.35
C ARG A 187 5.27 -8.65 -13.07
N GLY A 188 6.58 -8.74 -13.34
CA GLY A 188 7.50 -7.62 -13.12
C GLY A 188 7.04 -6.32 -13.82
N ARG A 189 6.47 -6.46 -15.02
CA ARG A 189 5.91 -5.34 -15.81
C ARG A 189 4.50 -4.94 -15.37
N GLY A 190 3.62 -5.91 -15.13
CA GLY A 190 2.19 -5.69 -14.89
C GLY A 190 1.78 -5.48 -13.43
N LEU A 191 2.68 -5.64 -12.47
CA LEU A 191 2.35 -5.52 -11.05
C LEU A 191 1.91 -4.11 -10.64
N GLN A 192 2.40 -3.07 -11.34
CA GLN A 192 2.07 -1.68 -11.01
C GLN A 192 0.59 -1.35 -11.25
N GLN A 193 -0.10 -2.12 -12.11
CA GLN A 193 -1.53 -1.99 -12.40
C GLN A 193 -2.40 -2.70 -11.34
N ILE A 194 -1.81 -3.33 -10.32
CA ILE A 194 -2.54 -3.94 -9.20
C ILE A 194 -2.43 -3.04 -7.97
N VAL A 195 -3.53 -2.86 -7.25
CA VAL A 195 -3.56 -2.13 -5.97
C VAL A 195 -4.15 -3.00 -4.87
N ASN A 196 -3.63 -2.88 -3.65
CA ASN A 196 -4.06 -3.69 -2.52
C ASN A 196 -4.93 -2.87 -1.57
N ASN A 197 -6.14 -3.32 -1.28
CA ASN A 197 -6.95 -2.78 -0.19
C ASN A 197 -6.38 -3.24 1.17
N SER A 198 -5.42 -2.48 1.66
CA SER A 198 -4.64 -2.80 2.86
C SER A 198 -5.34 -2.49 4.18
N ARG A 199 -6.33 -1.60 4.19
CA ARG A 199 -7.18 -1.30 5.36
C ARG A 199 -8.61 -1.04 4.91
N LEU A 200 -9.55 -1.65 5.61
CA LEU A 200 -10.97 -1.34 5.54
C LEU A 200 -11.46 -1.23 6.98
N LEU A 201 -11.97 -0.06 7.35
CA LEU A 201 -12.52 0.20 8.67
C LEU A 201 -13.93 0.75 8.51
N VAL A 202 -14.87 0.15 9.24
CA VAL A 202 -16.25 0.60 9.36
C VAL A 202 -16.54 0.71 10.85
N LEU A 203 -17.04 1.87 11.26
CA LEU A 203 -17.21 2.21 12.67
C LEU A 203 -18.62 1.84 13.19
N PRO A 204 -19.72 2.31 12.57
CA PRO A 204 -21.06 2.04 13.09
C PRO A 204 -21.62 0.69 12.63
N ARG A 205 -22.60 0.17 13.37
CA ARG A 205 -23.33 -1.06 13.03
C ARG A 205 -24.50 -0.77 12.09
N ILE A 206 -24.19 -0.29 10.88
CA ILE A 206 -25.17 -0.07 9.81
C ILE A 206 -25.10 -1.25 8.82
N ARG A 207 -26.24 -1.90 8.56
CA ARG A 207 -26.33 -3.00 7.58
C ARG A 207 -25.93 -2.52 6.19
N ASN A 208 -25.12 -3.32 5.50
CA ASN A 208 -24.60 -3.06 4.15
C ASN A 208 -23.69 -1.82 4.00
N LEU A 209 -23.30 -1.17 5.11
CA LEU A 209 -22.41 -0.01 5.04
C LEU A 209 -21.03 -0.37 4.49
N ALA A 210 -20.46 -1.49 4.91
CA ALA A 210 -19.13 -1.91 4.49
C ALA A 210 -19.00 -2.12 2.97
N SER A 211 -19.95 -2.83 2.35
CA SER A 211 -19.98 -3.07 0.91
C SER A 211 -20.32 -1.81 0.13
N SER A 212 -21.22 -0.96 0.63
CA SER A 212 -21.58 0.32 0.00
C SER A 212 -20.40 1.28 -0.01
N LEU A 213 -19.74 1.42 1.14
CA LEU A 213 -18.53 2.22 1.29
C LEU A 213 -17.43 1.75 0.34
N LEU A 214 -17.18 0.44 0.28
CA LEU A 214 -16.19 -0.14 -0.62
C LEU A 214 -16.54 0.14 -2.09
N SER A 215 -17.81 -0.01 -2.47
CA SER A 215 -18.27 0.25 -3.84
C SER A 215 -18.10 1.71 -4.24
N CYS A 216 -18.45 2.66 -3.37
CA CYS A 216 -18.25 4.09 -3.61
C CYS A 216 -16.77 4.43 -3.82
N VAL A 217 -15.88 3.87 -3.00
CA VAL A 217 -14.43 4.15 -3.12
C VAL A 217 -13.84 3.50 -4.37
N LEU A 218 -14.26 2.28 -4.72
CA LEU A 218 -13.80 1.60 -5.95
C LEU A 218 -14.19 2.35 -7.22
N GLY A 219 -15.36 3.02 -7.22
CA GLY A 219 -15.80 3.85 -8.34
C GLY A 219 -14.89 5.06 -8.62
N ARG A 220 -14.12 5.51 -7.63
CA ARG A 220 -13.21 6.67 -7.74
C ARG A 220 -11.74 6.27 -7.87
N LEU A 221 -11.40 5.10 -7.33
CA LEU A 221 -10.02 4.65 -7.12
C LEU A 221 -9.15 4.72 -8.38
N ARG A 222 -9.70 4.37 -9.54
CA ARG A 222 -8.95 4.34 -10.80
C ARG A 222 -8.46 5.74 -11.19
N GLU A 223 -9.36 6.72 -11.20
CA GLU A 223 -9.07 8.11 -11.52
C GLU A 223 -8.13 8.74 -10.49
N ASP A 224 -8.41 8.55 -9.20
CA ASP A 224 -7.59 9.10 -8.12
C ASP A 224 -6.17 8.51 -8.14
N TRP A 225 -6.01 7.21 -8.42
CA TRP A 225 -4.71 6.55 -8.49
C TRP A 225 -3.93 6.98 -9.73
N GLN A 226 -4.58 7.08 -10.89
CA GLN A 226 -3.97 7.58 -12.11
C GLN A 226 -3.55 9.05 -11.95
N GLY A 227 -4.41 9.90 -11.41
CA GLY A 227 -4.09 11.31 -11.16
C GLY A 227 -2.95 11.49 -10.16
N HIS A 228 -2.86 10.64 -9.13
CA HIS A 228 -1.81 10.77 -8.12
C HIS A 228 -0.48 10.12 -8.51
N TYR A 229 -0.50 8.95 -9.16
CA TYR A 229 0.70 8.14 -9.43
C TYR A 229 1.09 8.02 -10.91
N GLY A 230 0.23 8.47 -11.83
CA GLY A 230 0.44 8.33 -13.27
C GLY A 230 0.27 6.89 -13.77
N VAL A 231 -0.35 6.01 -12.97
CA VAL A 231 -0.55 4.60 -13.30
C VAL A 231 -2.04 4.30 -13.30
N ASP A 232 -2.54 3.66 -14.36
CA ASP A 232 -3.93 3.20 -14.43
C ASP A 232 -4.07 1.83 -13.74
N PRO A 233 -4.73 1.71 -12.57
CA PRO A 233 -4.92 0.43 -11.92
C PRO A 233 -6.05 -0.38 -12.58
N TRP A 234 -5.79 -1.65 -12.85
CA TRP A 234 -6.73 -2.58 -13.51
C TRP A 234 -7.34 -3.60 -12.56
N LEU A 235 -6.70 -3.85 -11.41
CA LEU A 235 -7.13 -4.86 -10.46
C LEU A 235 -6.91 -4.39 -9.02
N VAL A 236 -7.89 -4.61 -8.16
CA VAL A 236 -7.73 -4.52 -6.71
C VAL A 236 -7.55 -5.92 -6.15
N GLU A 237 -6.62 -6.10 -5.20
CA GLU A 237 -6.51 -7.28 -4.36
C GLU A 237 -6.81 -6.94 -2.90
N THR A 238 -7.28 -7.90 -2.11
CA THR A 238 -7.35 -7.81 -0.65
C THR A 238 -7.01 -9.14 -0.01
N LEU A 239 -6.58 -9.11 1.25
CA LEU A 239 -6.25 -10.28 2.05
C LEU A 239 -7.10 -10.29 3.31
N VAL A 240 -8.04 -11.23 3.38
CA VAL A 240 -8.96 -11.39 4.51
C VAL A 240 -8.44 -12.48 5.43
N ASN A 241 -8.12 -12.14 6.68
CA ASN A 241 -7.87 -13.17 7.71
C ASN A 241 -9.19 -13.92 7.98
N ARG A 242 -9.21 -15.21 7.68
CA ARG A 242 -10.40 -16.07 7.80
C ARG A 242 -10.79 -16.37 9.24
N GLU A 243 -9.83 -16.41 10.15
CA GLU A 243 -10.07 -16.65 11.57
C GLU A 243 -10.83 -15.48 12.22
N ARG A 244 -10.69 -14.27 11.65
CA ARG A 244 -11.36 -13.07 12.16
C ARG A 244 -12.58 -12.66 11.35
N PHE A 245 -12.55 -12.85 10.03
CA PHE A 245 -13.57 -12.31 9.14
C PHE A 245 -13.93 -13.28 8.03
N HIS A 246 -15.24 -13.42 7.79
CA HIS A 246 -15.76 -14.14 6.62
C HIS A 246 -15.42 -13.43 5.29
N GLY A 247 -15.27 -12.09 5.31
CA GLY A 247 -15.09 -11.27 4.10
C GLY A 247 -16.39 -11.05 3.32
N GLY A 248 -17.54 -11.07 4.01
CA GLY A 248 -18.86 -10.91 3.38
C GLY A 248 -19.02 -9.56 2.64
N CYS A 249 -18.46 -8.48 3.17
CA CYS A 249 -18.51 -7.16 2.52
C CYS A 249 -17.82 -7.14 1.15
N TYR A 250 -16.69 -7.85 0.99
CA TYR A 250 -16.01 -7.97 -0.28
C TYR A 250 -16.83 -8.79 -1.29
N ARG A 251 -17.47 -9.88 -0.85
CA ARG A 251 -18.37 -10.67 -1.72
C ARG A 251 -19.57 -9.86 -2.18
N ALA A 252 -20.20 -9.13 -1.26
CA ALA A 252 -21.31 -8.23 -1.56
C ALA A 252 -20.90 -7.07 -2.49
N ALA A 253 -19.60 -6.70 -2.51
CA ALA A 253 -19.02 -5.75 -3.46
C ALA A 253 -18.43 -6.43 -4.72
N ASN A 254 -18.83 -7.67 -5.02
CA ASN A 254 -18.44 -8.43 -6.22
C ASN A 254 -16.94 -8.78 -6.32
N PHE A 255 -16.22 -8.91 -5.20
CA PHE A 255 -14.88 -9.48 -5.22
C PHE A 255 -14.91 -10.98 -5.47
N ILE A 256 -13.99 -11.43 -6.32
CA ILE A 256 -13.77 -12.82 -6.70
C ILE A 256 -12.77 -13.45 -5.74
N VAL A 257 -13.11 -14.59 -5.14
CA VAL A 257 -12.16 -15.39 -4.35
C VAL A 257 -11.21 -16.10 -5.30
N VAL A 258 -9.89 -15.91 -5.13
CA VAL A 258 -8.88 -16.54 -6.00
C VAL A 258 -8.04 -17.61 -5.31
N GLY A 259 -8.17 -17.74 -3.99
CA GLY A 259 -7.50 -18.79 -3.21
C GLY A 259 -7.02 -18.29 -1.85
N GLU A 260 -6.02 -18.96 -1.32
CA GLU A 260 -5.50 -18.74 0.04
C GLU A 260 -3.99 -18.50 0.05
N THR A 261 -3.54 -17.68 0.99
CA THR A 261 -2.11 -17.56 1.28
C THR A 261 -1.63 -18.80 2.03
N SER A 262 -0.36 -19.17 1.83
CA SER A 262 0.25 -20.31 2.52
C SER A 262 0.71 -20.00 3.95
N GLY A 263 0.16 -18.95 4.59
CA GLY A 263 0.57 -18.53 5.94
C GLY A 263 2.04 -18.06 6.07
N ARG A 264 2.57 -17.37 5.05
CA ARG A 264 3.94 -16.81 5.05
C ARG A 264 3.93 -15.29 5.13
N GLY A 265 4.77 -14.72 5.99
CA GLY A 265 4.94 -13.28 6.14
C GLY A 265 5.65 -12.66 4.93
N ARG A 266 5.47 -11.33 4.73
CA ARG A 266 6.09 -10.55 3.64
C ARG A 266 7.63 -10.58 3.64
N MET A 267 8.24 -10.92 4.77
CA MET A 267 9.69 -10.95 5.00
C MET A 267 10.27 -12.36 5.18
N ASP A 268 9.49 -13.41 4.93
CA ASP A 268 9.99 -14.79 5.06
C ASP A 268 10.96 -15.14 3.91
N ARG A 269 12.26 -14.90 4.17
CA ARG A 269 13.36 -15.25 3.27
C ARG A 269 13.80 -16.72 3.42
N PHE A 270 13.37 -17.40 4.48
CA PHE A 270 13.87 -18.73 4.88
C PHE A 270 12.83 -19.84 4.67
N HIS A 271 11.69 -19.56 4.04
CA HIS A 271 10.60 -20.50 3.79
C HIS A 271 10.04 -21.16 5.06
N GLN A 272 10.21 -20.51 6.21
CA GLN A 272 9.76 -21.03 7.49
C GLN A 272 8.40 -20.42 7.81
N ARG A 273 7.41 -21.28 8.14
CA ARG A 273 6.05 -20.89 8.56
C ARG A 273 6.11 -20.10 9.87
N HIS A 274 6.43 -18.82 9.80
CA HIS A 274 6.44 -17.93 10.96
C HIS A 274 5.02 -17.50 11.31
N GLY A 275 4.20 -18.44 11.81
CA GLY A 275 2.94 -18.18 12.51
C GLY A 275 1.94 -17.22 11.83
N ALA A 276 2.04 -17.00 10.51
CA ALA A 276 1.20 -16.04 9.83
C ALA A 276 -0.12 -16.70 9.44
N GLU A 277 -1.22 -16.14 9.92
CA GLU A 277 -2.59 -16.61 9.69
C GLU A 277 -2.85 -16.75 8.18
N VAL A 278 -3.52 -17.83 7.78
CA VAL A 278 -3.96 -18.07 6.40
C VAL A 278 -5.00 -17.01 6.02
N LYS A 279 -4.80 -16.38 4.86
CA LYS A 279 -5.69 -15.31 4.37
C LYS A 279 -6.37 -15.72 3.08
N THR A 280 -7.67 -15.45 2.99
CA THR A 280 -8.37 -15.46 1.70
C THR A 280 -7.81 -14.33 0.85
N VAL A 281 -7.37 -14.66 -0.36
CA VAL A 281 -7.06 -13.66 -1.38
C VAL A 281 -8.31 -13.46 -2.22
N MET A 282 -8.75 -12.21 -2.32
CA MET A 282 -9.88 -11.83 -3.17
C MET A 282 -9.45 -10.70 -4.09
N VAL A 283 -10.01 -10.65 -5.29
CA VAL A 283 -9.68 -9.64 -6.31
C VAL A 283 -10.93 -8.99 -6.88
N TYR A 284 -10.81 -7.73 -7.30
CA TYR A 284 -11.87 -6.98 -7.96
C TYR A 284 -11.32 -6.32 -9.24
N PRO A 285 -11.81 -6.72 -10.44
CA PRO A 285 -11.45 -6.07 -11.69
C PRO A 285 -11.97 -4.63 -11.77
N LEU A 286 -11.07 -3.65 -11.94
CA LEU A 286 -11.44 -2.25 -12.19
C LEU A 286 -11.75 -1.98 -13.67
N VAL A 287 -11.36 -2.89 -14.55
CA VAL A 287 -11.57 -2.80 -16.00
C VAL A 287 -12.02 -4.15 -16.57
N LYS A 288 -12.72 -4.10 -17.71
CA LYS A 288 -13.10 -5.31 -18.45
C LYS A 288 -11.85 -6.12 -18.84
N HIS A 289 -11.91 -7.42 -18.58
CA HIS A 289 -10.84 -8.38 -18.86
C HIS A 289 -9.49 -8.04 -18.19
N ALA A 290 -9.52 -7.53 -16.94
CA ALA A 290 -8.31 -7.15 -16.19
C ALA A 290 -7.21 -8.23 -16.21
N ALA A 291 -7.53 -9.50 -15.94
CA ALA A 291 -6.55 -10.59 -15.97
C ALA A 291 -5.86 -10.74 -17.34
N ARG A 292 -6.63 -10.68 -18.44
CA ARG A 292 -6.09 -10.73 -19.81
C ARG A 292 -5.22 -9.52 -20.11
N ARG A 293 -5.63 -8.31 -19.70
CA ARG A 293 -4.82 -7.09 -19.87
C ARG A 293 -3.50 -7.20 -19.10
N LEU A 294 -3.53 -7.70 -17.87
CA LEU A 294 -2.34 -7.92 -17.04
C LEU A 294 -1.38 -8.96 -17.64
N ARG A 295 -1.90 -10.06 -18.22
CA ARG A 295 -1.10 -11.03 -18.96
C ARG A 295 -0.45 -10.44 -20.21
N ASN A 296 -1.18 -9.58 -20.91
CA ASN A 296 -0.75 -9.00 -22.18
C ASN A 296 -0.11 -7.62 -22.00
N ALA A 297 0.24 -7.23 -20.77
CA ALA A 297 0.89 -5.96 -20.49
C ALA A 297 2.25 -5.92 -21.21
N HIS A 298 2.20 -5.34 -22.43
CA HIS A 298 3.27 -5.15 -23.41
C HIS A 298 3.75 -6.42 -24.13
N GLY A 299 2.83 -7.08 -24.84
CA GLY A 299 3.13 -7.75 -26.11
C GLY A 299 2.69 -6.86 -27.26
N GLY A 300 3.53 -5.88 -27.60
CA GLY A 300 3.35 -4.89 -28.67
C GLY A 300 4.64 -4.13 -28.83
#